data_AF-A0A534NTD5-F1
#
_entry.id   AF-A0A534NTD5-F1
#
_cell.length_a   1.000
_cell.length_b   1.000
_cell.length_c   1.000
_cell.angle_alpha   90.00
_cell.angle_beta   90.00
_cell.angle_gamma   90.00
#
_symmetry.space_group_name_H-M   'P 1'
#
loop_
_entity.id
_entity.type
_entity.pdbx_description
1 polymer ?
#
loop_
_entity_poly.entity_id
_entity_poly.type
_entity_poly.pdbx_seq_one_letter_code
_entity_poly.pdbx_strand_id
1 'polypeptide(L)'
;FAIDINDDVYAMAALQHYARHEVGSGRLAIWILGGGVPKNYTLQGEPLLDQILFVPTTGFDIDVQFCVDPVDNGALSSCPAGEGHTWGKVSVEAVEAGSIYVHTDVTAVFPWLTHALLSDPKMKRKPKRLLDSLDDARSFLDKAVAKNRGELLKTLRFPGAAPKHDPESVVR
;
A
#
# COMPACT_ATOMS: atom_id res chain seq x y z
N PHE A 1 23.12 16.11 2.70
CA PHE A 1 21.75 15.65 2.42
C PHE A 1 21.68 14.19 2.80
N ALA A 2 20.74 13.80 3.67
CA ALA A 2 20.53 12.41 4.07
C ALA A 2 19.08 12.05 3.75
N ILE A 3 18.87 10.93 3.07
CA ILE A 3 17.55 10.41 2.75
C ILE A 3 17.10 9.58 3.94
N ASP A 4 15.98 9.95 4.54
CA ASP A 4 15.32 9.14 5.57
C ASP A 4 14.34 8.18 4.89
N ILE A 5 14.76 6.93 4.76
CA ILE A 5 13.96 5.87 4.14
C ILE A 5 12.74 5.53 5.01
N ASN A 6 12.86 5.65 6.34
CA ASN A 6 11.75 5.34 7.24
C ASN A 6 10.65 6.38 7.13
N ASP A 7 11.03 7.66 7.06
CA ASP A 7 10.08 8.76 6.85
C ASP A 7 9.33 8.63 5.52
N ASP A 8 10.02 8.19 4.47
CA ASP A 8 9.42 7.96 3.15
C ASP A 8 8.40 6.81 3.14
N VAL A 9 8.77 5.65 3.71
CA VAL A 9 7.87 4.50 3.85
C VAL A 9 6.67 4.84 4.76
N TYR A 10 6.91 5.59 5.84
CA TYR A 10 5.84 6.06 6.73
C TYR A 10 4.90 7.04 6.04
N ALA A 11 5.43 7.96 5.23
CA ALA A 11 4.63 8.92 4.46
C ALA A 11 3.70 8.24 3.45
N MET A 12 4.16 7.16 2.81
CA MET A 12 3.31 6.36 1.92
C MET A 12 2.15 5.69 2.64
N ALA A 13 2.41 5.05 3.79
CA ALA A 13 1.36 4.48 4.62
C ALA A 13 0.39 5.56 5.12
N ALA A 14 0.91 6.73 5.51
CA ALA A 14 0.10 7.87 5.93
C ALA A 14 -0.84 8.34 4.81
N LEU A 15 -0.35 8.45 3.57
CA LEU A 15 -1.18 8.81 2.42
C LEU A 15 -2.27 7.78 2.14
N GLN A 16 -1.98 6.49 2.22
CA GLN A 16 -2.97 5.43 2.03
C GLN A 16 -4.06 5.48 3.09
N HIS A 17 -3.64 5.59 4.36
CA HIS A 17 -4.56 5.71 5.49
C HIS A 17 -5.43 6.98 5.38
N TYR A 18 -4.82 8.13 5.09
CA TYR A 18 -5.52 9.39 4.91
C TYR A 18 -6.48 9.36 3.71
N ALA A 19 -6.05 8.80 2.58
CA ALA A 19 -6.89 8.67 1.38
C ALA A 19 -8.11 7.75 1.63
N ARG A 20 -7.94 6.71 2.44
CA ARG A 20 -9.04 5.80 2.80
C ARG A 20 -10.02 6.45 3.78
N HIS A 21 -9.55 7.15 4.80
CA HIS A 21 -10.44 7.57 5.89
C HIS A 21 -10.92 9.02 5.80
N GLU A 22 -10.11 9.91 5.24
CA GLU A 22 -10.42 11.35 5.20
C GLU A 22 -10.75 11.84 3.78
N VAL A 23 -10.21 11.20 2.72
CA VAL A 23 -10.32 11.72 1.34
C VAL A 23 -11.14 10.84 0.38
N GLY A 24 -12.42 11.15 0.26
CA GLY A 24 -13.27 10.70 -0.86
C GLY A 24 -14.22 9.58 -0.47
N SER A 25 -14.25 8.48 -1.25
CA SER A 25 -15.28 7.44 -1.14
C SER A 25 -14.92 6.27 -0.21
N GLY A 26 -13.78 6.34 0.50
CA GLY A 26 -13.29 5.24 1.32
C GLY A 26 -12.73 4.05 0.56
N ARG A 27 -12.52 4.19 -0.75
CA ARG A 27 -11.97 3.13 -1.62
C ARG A 27 -10.63 3.56 -2.20
N LEU A 28 -9.70 2.62 -2.23
CA LEU A 28 -8.37 2.78 -2.83
C LEU A 28 -8.26 1.93 -4.10
N ALA A 29 -7.62 2.48 -5.12
CA ALA A 29 -7.30 1.79 -6.35
C ALA A 29 -5.80 1.91 -6.62
N ILE A 30 -5.17 0.82 -7.06
CA ILE A 30 -3.77 0.79 -7.49
C ILE A 30 -3.69 0.39 -8.96
N TRP A 31 -2.82 1.10 -9.68
CA TRP A 31 -2.49 0.82 -11.08
C TRP A 31 -1.01 0.51 -11.16
N ILE A 32 -0.67 -0.74 -11.44
CA ILE A 32 0.69 -1.23 -11.49
C ILE A 32 1.11 -1.34 -12.95
N LEU A 33 2.03 -0.48 -13.35
CA LEU A 33 2.64 -0.49 -14.68
C LEU A 33 4.04 -1.11 -14.59
N GLY A 34 4.13 -2.41 -14.80
CA GLY A 34 5.34 -3.22 -14.64
C GLY A 34 5.38 -3.97 -13.32
N GLY A 35 6.58 -4.08 -12.71
CA GLY A 35 6.82 -4.85 -11.50
C GLY A 35 7.93 -4.27 -10.63
N GLY A 36 8.67 -5.13 -9.93
CA GLY A 36 9.84 -4.75 -9.15
C GLY A 36 9.55 -3.87 -7.91
N VAL A 37 10.51 -2.99 -7.60
CA VAL A 37 10.45 -2.13 -6.40
C VAL A 37 9.24 -1.20 -6.39
N PRO A 38 8.85 -0.52 -7.48
CA PRO A 38 7.67 0.35 -7.48
C PRO A 38 6.37 -0.37 -7.08
N LYS A 39 6.19 -1.63 -7.54
CA LYS A 39 5.07 -2.49 -7.16
C LYS A 39 5.11 -2.79 -5.67
N ASN A 40 6.25 -3.29 -5.17
CA ASN A 40 6.37 -3.69 -3.77
C ASN A 40 6.19 -2.52 -2.82
N TYR A 41 6.88 -1.41 -3.10
CA TYR A 41 6.92 -0.23 -2.27
C TYR A 41 5.52 0.34 -2.05
N THR A 42 4.71 0.41 -3.12
CA THR A 42 3.32 0.89 -3.01
C THR A 42 2.45 -0.07 -2.21
N LEU A 43 2.62 -1.38 -2.38
CA LEU A 43 1.82 -2.39 -1.67
C LEU A 43 2.24 -2.59 -0.21
N GLN A 44 3.43 -2.15 0.20
CA GLN A 44 3.95 -2.33 1.57
C GLN A 44 3.37 -1.34 2.61
N GLY A 45 2.69 -0.28 2.17
CA GLY A 45 2.03 0.64 3.10
C GLY A 45 0.95 -0.04 3.95
N GLU A 46 0.19 -0.96 3.36
CA GLU A 46 -0.88 -1.71 4.02
C GLU A 46 -0.33 -2.66 5.12
N PRO A 47 0.69 -3.52 4.85
CA PRO A 47 1.39 -4.26 5.90
C PRO A 47 2.04 -3.39 6.99
N LEU A 48 2.59 -2.22 6.64
CA LEU A 48 3.13 -1.31 7.64
C LEU A 48 2.03 -0.83 8.60
N LEU A 49 0.86 -0.45 8.08
CA LEU A 49 -0.28 -0.04 8.88
C LEU A 49 -0.74 -1.16 9.81
N ASP A 50 -1.06 -2.33 9.27
CA ASP A 50 -1.69 -3.41 10.05
C ASP A 50 -0.69 -4.17 10.93
N GLN A 51 0.38 -4.70 10.35
CA GLN A 51 1.25 -5.69 11.01
C GLN A 51 2.31 -5.05 11.90
N ILE A 52 2.69 -3.79 11.63
CA ILE A 52 3.76 -3.09 12.38
C ILE A 52 3.16 -2.01 13.28
N LEU A 53 2.27 -1.17 12.75
CA LEU A 53 1.70 -0.04 13.49
C LEU A 53 0.40 -0.38 14.22
N PHE A 54 -0.16 -1.57 13.99
CA PHE A 54 -1.44 -2.05 14.53
C PHE A 54 -2.63 -1.13 14.18
N VAL A 55 -2.54 -0.40 13.07
CA VAL A 55 -3.59 0.44 12.51
C VAL A 55 -4.37 -0.39 11.50
N PRO A 56 -5.64 -0.77 11.79
CA PRO A 56 -6.40 -1.66 10.93
C PRO A 56 -6.57 -1.09 9.52
N THR A 57 -6.34 -1.93 8.52
CA THR A 57 -6.57 -1.59 7.12
C THR A 57 -7.00 -2.82 6.32
N THR A 58 -7.53 -2.61 5.12
CA THR A 58 -8.17 -3.67 4.32
C THR A 58 -7.49 -3.90 2.96
N GLY A 59 -6.36 -3.26 2.67
CA GLY A 59 -5.71 -3.37 1.36
C GLY A 59 -6.40 -2.53 0.27
N PHE A 60 -5.92 -2.59 -0.97
CA PHE A 60 -6.58 -1.93 -2.11
C PHE A 60 -7.88 -2.63 -2.52
N ASP A 61 -8.90 -1.84 -2.91
CA ASP A 61 -10.21 -2.32 -3.37
C ASP A 61 -10.24 -2.63 -4.87
N ILE A 62 -9.36 -1.99 -5.64
CA ILE A 62 -9.20 -2.17 -7.09
C ILE A 62 -7.71 -2.31 -7.39
N ASP A 63 -7.35 -3.36 -8.11
CA ASP A 63 -5.98 -3.67 -8.53
C ASP A 63 -5.93 -3.90 -10.04
N VAL A 64 -5.24 -3.02 -10.78
CA VAL A 64 -5.05 -3.17 -12.22
C VAL A 64 -3.56 -3.26 -12.51
N GLN A 65 -3.13 -4.38 -13.08
CA GLN A 65 -1.72 -4.66 -13.33
C GLN A 65 -1.46 -4.89 -14.82
N PHE A 66 -0.36 -4.31 -15.32
CA PHE A 66 0.17 -4.55 -16.66
C PHE A 66 1.63 -4.96 -16.52
N CYS A 67 1.97 -6.20 -16.86
CA CYS A 67 3.34 -6.68 -16.75
C CYS A 67 3.60 -7.78 -17.79
N VAL A 68 4.83 -7.84 -18.29
CA VAL A 68 5.28 -8.82 -19.29
C VAL A 68 5.85 -10.08 -18.65
N ASP A 69 6.04 -10.08 -17.33
CA ASP A 69 6.68 -11.18 -16.64
C ASP A 69 5.69 -12.35 -16.48
N PRO A 70 6.11 -13.59 -16.82
CA PRO A 70 5.32 -14.78 -16.54
C PRO A 70 5.26 -15.10 -15.04
N VAL A 71 4.20 -15.80 -14.62
CA VAL A 71 3.98 -16.24 -13.24
C VAL A 71 4.51 -17.66 -13.05
N ASP A 72 5.83 -17.85 -13.15
CA ASP A 72 6.45 -19.18 -13.15
C ASP A 72 7.60 -19.34 -12.15
N ASN A 73 8.30 -18.25 -11.83
CA ASN A 73 9.53 -18.25 -11.04
C ASN A 73 9.36 -17.77 -9.59
N GLY A 74 8.12 -17.50 -9.17
CA GLY A 74 7.83 -16.95 -7.83
C GLY A 74 8.27 -15.50 -7.63
N ALA A 75 8.47 -14.74 -8.71
CA ALA A 75 8.83 -13.33 -8.62
C ALA A 75 7.64 -12.45 -8.22
N LEU A 76 7.91 -11.47 -7.35
CA LEU A 76 6.93 -10.45 -6.96
C LEU A 76 6.41 -9.63 -8.16
N SER A 77 7.24 -9.44 -9.19
CA SER A 77 6.87 -8.65 -10.37
C SER A 77 5.60 -9.18 -11.03
N SER A 78 5.49 -10.50 -11.23
CA SER A 78 4.36 -11.14 -11.88
C SER A 78 3.27 -11.64 -10.92
N CYS A 79 3.51 -11.57 -9.61
CA CYS A 79 2.58 -11.95 -8.54
C CYS A 79 1.15 -11.35 -8.72
N PRO A 80 0.10 -12.18 -8.89
CA PRO A 80 -1.27 -11.70 -9.01
C PRO A 80 -1.85 -11.25 -7.66
N ALA A 81 -2.93 -10.46 -7.68
CA ALA A 81 -3.58 -9.93 -6.47
C ALA A 81 -3.96 -11.00 -5.43
N GLY A 82 -4.27 -12.22 -5.87
CA GLY A 82 -4.59 -13.34 -4.97
C GLY A 82 -3.45 -13.72 -4.03
N GLU A 83 -2.19 -13.62 -4.48
CA GLU A 83 -1.03 -13.78 -3.59
C GLU A 83 -0.78 -12.50 -2.78
N GLY A 84 -1.04 -11.31 -3.34
CA GLY A 84 -0.99 -10.06 -2.57
C GLY A 84 -1.95 -10.04 -1.36
N HIS A 85 -3.13 -10.63 -1.50
CA HIS A 85 -4.14 -10.74 -0.45
C HIS A 85 -3.67 -11.58 0.75
N THR A 86 -2.88 -12.64 0.54
CA THR A 86 -2.37 -13.46 1.66
C THR A 86 -1.45 -12.68 2.60
N TRP A 87 -0.93 -11.55 2.12
CA TRP A 87 -0.11 -10.61 2.89
C TRP A 87 -0.88 -9.39 3.40
N GLY A 88 -2.20 -9.32 3.18
CA GLY A 88 -3.03 -8.16 3.55
C GLY A 88 -2.84 -6.92 2.65
N LYS A 89 -2.21 -7.07 1.47
CA LYS A 89 -1.93 -5.94 0.55
C LYS A 89 -3.15 -5.53 -0.27
N VAL A 90 -4.06 -6.46 -0.51
CA VAL A 90 -5.23 -6.32 -1.39
C VAL A 90 -6.45 -6.91 -0.66
N SER A 91 -7.63 -6.32 -0.81
CA SER A 91 -8.84 -6.78 -0.12
C SER A 91 -9.41 -8.07 -0.73
N VAL A 92 -10.27 -8.78 0.00
CA VAL A 92 -10.96 -9.99 -0.50
C VAL A 92 -11.80 -9.63 -1.74
N GLU A 93 -12.54 -8.53 -1.66
CA GLU A 93 -13.39 -8.03 -2.74
C GLU A 93 -12.57 -7.68 -3.99
N ALA A 94 -11.36 -7.17 -3.78
CA ALA A 94 -10.43 -6.91 -4.86
C ALA A 94 -9.95 -8.20 -5.52
N VAL A 95 -9.67 -9.28 -4.78
CA VAL A 95 -9.33 -10.58 -5.38
C VAL A 95 -10.49 -11.16 -6.21
N GLU A 96 -11.71 -11.05 -5.69
CA GLU A 96 -12.89 -11.68 -6.30
C GLU A 96 -13.40 -10.93 -7.54
N ALA A 97 -13.41 -9.59 -7.51
CA ALA A 97 -14.04 -8.78 -8.55
C ALA A 97 -13.32 -7.47 -8.88
N GLY A 98 -12.32 -7.06 -8.10
CA GLY A 98 -11.61 -5.78 -8.27
C GLY A 98 -10.22 -5.88 -8.91
N SER A 99 -9.74 -7.09 -9.22
CA SER A 99 -8.38 -7.34 -9.69
C SER A 99 -8.34 -7.79 -11.15
N ILE A 100 -7.51 -7.13 -11.95
CA ILE A 100 -7.22 -7.50 -13.34
C ILE A 100 -5.71 -7.49 -13.57
N TYR A 101 -5.16 -8.61 -14.06
CA TYR A 101 -3.78 -8.70 -14.52
C TYR A 101 -3.76 -8.88 -16.04
N VAL A 102 -3.13 -7.94 -16.75
CA VAL A 102 -2.98 -7.98 -18.21
C VAL A 102 -1.54 -8.27 -18.56
N HIS A 103 -1.30 -9.45 -19.11
CA HIS A 103 0.04 -9.85 -19.57
C HIS A 103 0.35 -9.16 -20.91
N THR A 104 0.95 -7.97 -20.86
CA THR A 104 1.25 -7.18 -22.05
C THR A 104 2.30 -6.11 -21.78
N ASP A 105 2.92 -5.60 -22.84
CA ASP A 105 3.80 -4.43 -22.76
C ASP A 105 2.96 -3.18 -22.49
N VAL A 106 3.30 -2.46 -21.42
CA VAL A 106 2.61 -1.21 -21.01
C VAL A 106 2.56 -0.21 -22.16
N THR A 107 3.64 -0.09 -22.95
CA THR A 107 3.72 0.89 -24.04
C THR A 107 2.76 0.57 -25.18
N ALA A 108 2.40 -0.71 -25.37
CA ALA A 108 1.46 -1.13 -26.40
C ALA A 108 0.00 -0.77 -26.05
N VAL A 109 -0.35 -0.70 -24.76
CA VAL A 109 -1.75 -0.58 -24.30
C VAL A 109 -2.08 0.73 -23.59
N PHE A 110 -1.11 1.34 -22.89
CA PHE A 110 -1.35 2.50 -22.04
C PHE A 110 -1.88 3.73 -22.80
N PRO A 111 -1.42 4.04 -24.04
CA PRO A 111 -2.00 5.13 -24.81
C PRO A 111 -3.49 4.94 -25.12
N TRP A 112 -3.91 3.72 -25.46
CA TRP A 112 -5.30 3.38 -25.76
C TRP A 112 -6.19 3.49 -24.53
N LEU A 113 -5.71 2.98 -23.39
CA LEU A 113 -6.42 3.08 -22.11
C LEU A 113 -6.57 4.54 -21.66
N THR A 114 -5.51 5.33 -21.81
CA THR A 114 -5.54 6.77 -21.53
C THR A 114 -6.56 7.47 -22.40
N HIS A 115 -6.59 7.18 -23.71
CA HIS A 115 -7.56 7.74 -24.62
C HIS A 115 -9.00 7.33 -24.24
N ALA A 116 -9.25 6.06 -23.98
CA ALA A 116 -10.57 5.55 -23.61
C ALA A 116 -11.11 6.21 -22.32
N LEU A 117 -10.25 6.37 -21.29
CA LEU A 117 -10.67 6.95 -20.03
C LEU A 117 -10.79 8.48 -20.07
N LEU A 118 -9.85 9.18 -20.72
CA LEU A 118 -9.81 10.63 -20.70
C LEU A 118 -10.65 11.29 -21.80
N SER A 119 -11.07 10.54 -22.82
CA SER A 119 -11.99 11.05 -23.86
C SER A 119 -13.42 11.21 -23.36
N ASP A 120 -13.85 10.47 -22.34
CA ASP A 120 -15.17 10.63 -21.73
C ASP A 120 -15.21 11.91 -20.85
N PRO A 121 -16.04 12.91 -21.19
CA PRO A 121 -16.19 14.12 -20.39
C PRO A 121 -16.62 13.86 -18.93
N LYS A 122 -17.29 12.73 -18.66
CA LYS A 122 -17.73 12.34 -17.31
C LYS A 122 -16.56 11.94 -16.40
N MET A 123 -15.41 11.59 -16.99
CA MET A 123 -14.21 11.22 -16.26
C MET A 123 -13.38 12.43 -15.80
N LYS A 124 -13.75 13.64 -16.20
CA LYS A 124 -13.09 14.88 -15.74
C LYS A 124 -13.45 15.15 -14.28
N ARG A 125 -12.55 14.78 -13.36
CA ARG A 125 -12.69 15.00 -11.91
C ARG A 125 -11.65 16.03 -11.44
N LYS A 126 -11.98 16.80 -10.41
CA LYS A 126 -11.01 17.69 -9.75
C LYS A 126 -9.90 16.83 -9.13
N PRO A 127 -8.61 17.09 -9.41
CA PRO A 127 -7.51 16.36 -8.79
C PRO A 127 -7.55 16.48 -7.28
N LYS A 128 -7.34 15.36 -6.56
CA LYS A 128 -7.32 15.32 -5.09
C LYS A 128 -6.09 15.97 -4.48
N ARG A 129 -4.97 16.06 -5.23
CA ARG A 129 -3.70 16.69 -4.79
C ARG A 129 -3.20 16.13 -3.44
N LEU A 130 -3.28 14.81 -3.24
CA LEU A 130 -2.97 14.16 -1.95
C LEU A 130 -1.54 14.45 -1.45
N LEU A 131 -0.58 14.64 -2.35
CA LEU A 131 0.80 14.97 -1.99
C LEU A 131 0.92 16.38 -1.38
N ASP A 132 0.01 17.30 -1.70
CA ASP A 132 -0.02 18.65 -1.11
C ASP A 132 -0.51 18.61 0.35
N SER A 133 -1.12 17.49 0.77
CA SER A 133 -1.63 17.24 2.13
C SER A 133 -0.79 16.21 2.90
N LEU A 134 0.50 16.07 2.57
CA LEU A 134 1.36 15.05 3.17
C LEU A 134 1.52 15.22 4.68
N ASP A 135 1.68 16.45 5.16
CA ASP A 135 1.82 16.75 6.59
C ASP A 135 0.52 16.44 7.36
N ASP A 136 -0.64 16.74 6.75
CA ASP A 136 -1.94 16.39 7.32
C ASP A 136 -2.11 14.86 7.40
N ALA A 137 -1.71 14.14 6.34
CA ALA A 137 -1.75 12.68 6.31
C ALA A 137 -0.86 12.06 7.39
N ARG A 138 0.36 12.59 7.58
CA ARG A 138 1.28 12.17 8.65
C ARG A 138 0.68 12.40 10.02
N SER A 139 0.19 13.62 10.29
CA SER A 139 -0.46 13.94 11.56
C SER A 139 -1.69 13.08 11.82
N PHE A 140 -2.44 12.73 10.78
CA PHE A 140 -3.57 11.82 10.87
C PHE A 140 -3.14 10.41 11.26
N LEU A 141 -2.09 9.87 10.63
CA LEU A 141 -1.54 8.56 10.99
C LEU A 141 -0.92 8.57 12.40
N ASP A 142 -0.18 9.62 12.79
CA ASP A 142 0.39 9.76 14.13
C ASP A 142 -0.68 9.62 15.23
N LYS A 143 -1.85 10.25 15.03
CA LYS A 143 -2.98 10.14 15.96
C LYS A 143 -3.53 8.72 16.05
N ALA A 144 -3.51 7.96 14.95
CA ALA A 144 -3.91 6.55 14.96
C ALA A 144 -2.87 5.69 15.69
N VAL A 145 -1.60 5.85 15.37
CA VAL A 145 -0.47 5.12 15.99
C VAL A 145 -0.37 5.39 17.48
N ALA A 146 -0.62 6.63 17.91
CA ALA A 146 -0.59 7.02 19.33
C ALA A 146 -1.56 6.21 20.20
N LYS A 147 -2.69 5.75 19.63
CA LYS A 147 -3.65 4.87 20.34
C LYS A 147 -3.06 3.49 20.64
N ASN A 148 -2.14 3.04 19.81
CA ASN A 148 -1.49 1.73 19.90
C ASN A 148 -0.13 1.77 20.64
N ARG A 149 0.24 2.94 21.17
CA ARG A 149 1.53 3.17 21.84
C ARG A 149 1.85 2.13 22.91
N GLY A 150 0.86 1.70 23.68
CA GLY A 150 1.04 0.70 24.74
C GLY A 150 1.56 -0.64 24.23
N GLU A 151 1.06 -1.11 23.09
CA GLU A 151 1.53 -2.35 22.45
C GLU A 151 2.86 -2.16 21.74
N LEU A 152 3.02 -1.04 21.01
CA LEU A 152 4.26 -0.72 20.30
C LEU A 152 5.46 -0.58 21.22
N LEU A 153 5.28 -0.06 22.43
CA LEU A 153 6.37 0.05 23.41
C LEU A 153 6.87 -1.32 23.90
N LYS A 154 6.08 -2.40 23.77
CA LYS A 154 6.51 -3.75 24.17
C LYS A 154 7.56 -4.34 23.23
N THR A 155 7.59 -3.90 21.97
CA THR A 155 8.53 -4.39 20.96
C THR A 155 9.85 -3.60 20.94
N LEU A 156 9.90 -2.44 21.61
CA LEU A 156 11.09 -1.60 21.70
C LEU A 156 12.03 -2.05 22.82
N ARG A 157 13.25 -2.44 22.45
CA ARG A 157 14.37 -2.61 23.39
C ARG A 157 15.29 -1.40 23.28
N PHE A 158 15.28 -0.54 24.30
CA PHE A 158 16.21 0.58 24.39
C PHE A 158 17.59 0.06 24.86
N PRO A 159 18.69 0.41 24.16
CA PRO A 159 20.03 0.07 24.63
C PRO A 159 20.24 0.62 26.05
N GLY A 160 20.50 -0.26 27.03
CA GLY A 160 20.71 0.11 28.44
C GLY A 160 19.53 -0.09 29.39
N ALA A 161 18.36 -0.50 28.91
CA ALA A 161 17.25 -0.94 29.77
C ALA A 161 17.20 -2.48 29.83
N ALA A 162 17.19 -3.05 31.04
CA ALA A 162 17.07 -4.49 31.21
C ALA A 162 15.72 -4.98 30.63
N PRO A 163 15.70 -6.05 29.80
CA PRO A 163 14.45 -6.57 29.26
C PRO A 163 13.58 -7.09 30.40
N LYS A 164 12.34 -6.57 30.51
CA LYS A 164 11.35 -7.05 31.49
C LYS A 164 10.69 -8.36 31.07
N HIS A 165 10.84 -8.78 29.81
CA HIS A 165 10.37 -10.06 29.30
C HIS A 165 11.21 -10.45 28.09
N ASP A 166 11.69 -11.70 28.06
CA ASP A 166 12.11 -12.31 26.80
C ASP A 166 10.85 -12.77 26.06
N PRO A 167 10.64 -12.35 24.79
CA PRO A 167 9.59 -12.92 23.97
C PRO A 167 9.99 -14.36 23.63
N GLU A 168 9.14 -15.32 23.99
CA GLU A 168 9.27 -16.68 23.46
C GLU A 168 9.22 -16.61 21.93
N SER A 169 10.21 -17.22 21.28
CA SER A 169 10.27 -17.30 19.82
C SER A 169 9.10 -18.16 19.33
N VAL A 170 8.00 -17.54 18.90
CA VAL A 170 6.94 -18.21 18.17
C VAL A 170 7.32 -18.28 16.69
N VAL A 171 8.29 -19.14 16.40
CA VAL A 171 8.47 -19.75 15.07
C VAL A 171 8.62 -21.24 15.33
N ARG A 172 7.55 -21.99 15.03
CA ARG A 172 7.60 -23.44 14.82
C ARG A 172 7.50 -23.69 13.32
#